data_AF-A0A955PTN9-F1
#
_entry.id   AF-A0A955PTN9-F1
#
_cell.length_a   1.000
_cell.length_b   1.000
_cell.length_c   1.000
_cell.angle_alpha   90.00
_cell.angle_beta   90.00
_cell.angle_gamma   90.00
#
_symmetry.space_group_name_H-M   'P 1'
#
loop_
_entity.id
_entity.type
_entity.pdbx_description
1 polymer ?
#
loop_
_entity_poly.entity_id
_entity_poly.type
_entity_poly.pdbx_seq_one_letter_code
_entity_poly.pdbx_strand_id
1 'polypeptide(L)'
;MLKPAGSDIDQLLTETLQLIKVEEITRLYWEQGEFLALEHLFPAQVVQEFMGEVEGVRPQINRNFIPGHKKGGSVSFYLLQQSAPAILSFYHHQGWIDLLSRIAGVPLMLCPEEDPHSCALYFYTEAGDHIGYHYDTSYYRGDRFTVLLGYRINQAADWFAVYIPKSRAERLKSYPS
;
A
#
# COMPACT_ATOMS: atom_id res chain seq x y z
N MET A 1 11.26 -32.28 -9.72
CA MET A 1 10.22 -31.25 -9.93
C MET A 1 10.94 -29.92 -10.09
N LEU A 2 11.05 -29.41 -11.31
CA LEU A 2 11.60 -28.09 -11.56
C LEU A 2 10.54 -27.08 -11.08
N LYS A 3 10.90 -26.18 -10.17
CA LYS A 3 10.11 -24.96 -9.95
C LYS A 3 9.99 -24.28 -11.32
N PRO A 4 8.80 -23.83 -11.76
CA PRO A 4 8.73 -22.95 -12.93
C PRO A 4 9.70 -21.79 -12.70
N ALA A 5 10.39 -21.37 -13.76
CA ALA A 5 11.18 -20.14 -13.71
C ALA A 5 10.23 -19.03 -13.23
N GLY A 6 10.43 -18.55 -12.00
CA GLY A 6 9.59 -17.52 -11.42
C GLY A 6 9.59 -16.34 -12.36
N SER A 7 8.41 -15.82 -12.71
CA SER A 7 8.35 -14.55 -13.41
C SER A 7 9.12 -13.52 -12.62
N ASP A 8 9.99 -12.76 -13.30
CA ASP A 8 10.64 -11.62 -12.68
C ASP A 8 9.56 -10.57 -12.38
N ILE A 9 9.08 -10.57 -11.14
CA ILE A 9 8.00 -9.69 -10.69
C ILE A 9 8.38 -8.22 -10.91
N ASP A 10 9.68 -7.89 -10.82
CA ASP A 10 10.22 -6.56 -11.06
C ASP A 10 10.03 -6.14 -12.51
N GLN A 11 10.36 -7.02 -13.46
CA GLN A 11 10.12 -6.78 -14.88
C GLN A 11 8.62 -6.60 -15.17
N LEU A 12 7.77 -7.47 -14.62
CA LEU A 12 6.32 -7.40 -14.84
C LEU A 12 5.71 -6.12 -14.27
N LEU A 13 6.20 -5.66 -13.11
CA LEU A 13 5.85 -4.38 -12.54
C LEU A 13 6.31 -3.24 -13.45
N THR A 14 7.55 -3.23 -13.91
CA THR A 14 8.07 -2.22 -14.84
C THR A 14 7.19 -2.10 -16.10
N GLU A 15 6.86 -3.23 -16.73
CA GLU A 15 6.00 -3.26 -17.92
C GLU A 15 4.59 -2.74 -17.61
N THR A 16 4.02 -3.13 -16.48
CA THR A 16 2.70 -2.65 -16.02
C THR A 16 2.68 -1.14 -15.84
N LEU A 17 3.70 -0.58 -15.17
CA LEU A 17 3.76 0.85 -14.85
C LEU A 17 3.94 1.72 -16.10
N GLN A 18 4.55 1.19 -17.17
CA GLN A 18 4.68 1.92 -18.45
C GLN A 18 3.35 2.18 -19.15
N LEU A 19 2.31 1.38 -18.85
CA LEU A 19 0.98 1.54 -19.45
C LEU A 19 0.15 2.63 -18.77
N ILE A 20 0.63 3.16 -17.64
CA ILE A 20 -0.09 4.16 -16.86
C ILE A 20 -0.01 5.53 -17.54
N LYS A 21 -1.17 6.14 -17.75
CA LYS A 21 -1.30 7.54 -18.21
C LYS A 21 -1.04 8.50 -17.06
N VAL A 22 0.23 8.78 -16.80
CA VAL A 22 0.69 9.56 -15.63
C VAL A 22 -0.01 10.91 -15.51
N GLU A 23 -0.18 11.62 -16.62
CA GLU A 23 -0.81 12.95 -16.65
C GLU A 23 -2.29 12.88 -16.22
N GLU A 24 -3.01 11.84 -16.65
CA GLU A 24 -4.42 11.65 -16.33
C GLU A 24 -4.60 11.36 -14.84
N ILE A 25 -3.83 10.43 -14.29
CA ILE A 25 -3.93 10.06 -12.88
C ILE A 25 -3.42 11.17 -11.95
N THR A 26 -2.42 11.95 -12.38
CA THR A 26 -1.93 13.11 -11.64
C THR A 26 -3.02 14.16 -11.54
N ARG A 27 -3.72 14.44 -12.65
CA ARG A 27 -4.87 15.36 -12.65
C ARG A 27 -5.96 14.89 -11.68
N LEU A 28 -6.35 13.62 -11.77
CA LEU A 28 -7.38 13.02 -10.90
C LEU A 28 -7.00 13.11 -9.41
N TYR A 29 -5.73 12.87 -9.09
CA TYR A 29 -5.20 12.96 -7.74
C TYR A 29 -5.37 14.36 -7.14
N TRP A 30 -5.00 15.40 -7.88
CA TRP A 30 -5.11 16.80 -7.42
C TRP A 30 -6.55 17.29 -7.39
N GLU A 31 -7.38 16.92 -8.38
CA GLU A 31 -8.81 17.28 -8.43
C GLU A 31 -9.61 16.68 -7.26
N GLN A 32 -9.21 15.49 -6.78
CA GLN A 32 -9.84 14.81 -5.65
C GLN A 32 -9.26 15.21 -4.29
N GLY A 33 -8.40 16.24 -4.25
CA GLY A 33 -7.85 16.75 -3.00
C GLY A 33 -6.81 15.83 -2.37
N GLU A 34 -5.85 15.38 -3.18
CA GLU A 34 -4.77 14.47 -2.78
C GLU A 34 -5.31 13.04 -2.50
N PHE A 35 -6.24 12.56 -3.33
CA PHE A 35 -6.81 11.21 -3.23
C PHE A 35 -6.88 10.55 -4.61
N LEU A 36 -6.47 9.28 -4.73
CA LEU A 36 -6.57 8.55 -6.00
C LEU A 36 -6.96 7.09 -5.76
N ALA A 37 -8.09 6.65 -6.30
CA ALA A 37 -8.43 5.24 -6.38
C ALA A 37 -8.31 4.77 -7.83
N LEU A 38 -7.61 3.65 -8.06
CA LEU A 38 -7.51 3.00 -9.37
C LEU A 38 -7.94 1.55 -9.23
N GLU A 39 -8.78 1.08 -10.13
CA GLU A 39 -9.19 -0.33 -10.14
C GLU A 39 -8.33 -1.08 -11.16
N HIS A 40 -8.02 -2.35 -10.86
CA HIS A 40 -7.33 -3.25 -11.80
C HIS A 40 -5.97 -2.73 -12.30
N LEU A 41 -5.19 -2.11 -11.42
CA LEU A 41 -3.87 -1.56 -11.79
C LEU A 41 -2.88 -2.65 -12.19
N PHE A 42 -2.90 -3.80 -11.51
CA PHE A 42 -1.93 -4.87 -11.70
C PHE A 42 -2.50 -6.03 -12.52
N PRO A 43 -1.69 -6.67 -13.39
CA PRO A 43 -2.06 -7.91 -14.03
C PRO A 43 -2.40 -9.00 -13.01
N ALA A 44 -3.30 -9.90 -13.38
CA ALA A 44 -3.71 -11.03 -12.52
C ALA A 44 -2.52 -11.86 -12.01
N GLN A 45 -1.45 -11.96 -12.79
CA GLN A 45 -0.23 -12.67 -12.39
C GLN A 45 0.48 -12.01 -11.19
N VAL A 46 0.63 -10.68 -11.19
CA VAL A 46 1.21 -9.94 -10.05
C VAL A 46 0.35 -10.14 -8.81
N VAL A 47 -0.97 -10.05 -8.97
CA VAL A 47 -1.93 -10.24 -7.89
C VAL A 47 -1.84 -11.67 -7.33
N GLN A 48 -1.71 -12.69 -8.18
CA GLN A 48 -1.57 -14.08 -7.77
C GLN A 48 -0.30 -14.32 -6.95
N GLU A 49 0.83 -13.73 -7.34
CA GLU A 49 2.09 -13.83 -6.58
C GLU A 49 1.92 -13.21 -5.18
N PHE A 50 1.38 -11.99 -5.09
CA PHE A 50 1.13 -11.35 -3.79
C PHE A 50 0.15 -12.16 -2.95
N MET A 51 -0.92 -12.70 -3.53
CA MET A 51 -1.87 -13.53 -2.80
C MET A 51 -1.27 -14.84 -2.29
N GLY A 52 -0.33 -15.43 -3.04
CA GLY A 52 0.46 -16.57 -2.57
C GLY A 52 1.23 -16.26 -1.28
N GLU A 53 1.85 -15.08 -1.22
CA GLU A 53 2.57 -14.62 -0.03
C GLU A 53 1.63 -14.24 1.12
N VAL A 54 0.51 -13.56 0.83
CA VAL A 54 -0.54 -13.24 1.81
C VAL A 54 -1.05 -14.50 2.51
N GLU A 55 -1.34 -15.56 1.75
CA GLU A 55 -1.76 -16.85 2.34
C GLU A 55 -0.61 -17.53 3.09
N GLY A 56 0.63 -17.42 2.59
CA GLY A 56 1.83 -17.95 3.26
C GLY A 56 2.12 -17.33 4.62
N VAL A 57 1.89 -16.03 4.79
CA VAL A 57 2.10 -15.32 6.08
C VAL A 57 0.89 -15.36 7.00
N ARG A 58 -0.25 -15.85 6.54
CA ARG A 58 -1.50 -15.93 7.31
C ARG A 58 -1.38 -16.63 8.67
N PRO A 59 -0.59 -17.72 8.84
CA PRO A 59 -0.37 -18.32 10.16
C PRO A 59 0.36 -17.41 11.16
N GLN A 60 1.00 -16.34 10.69
CA GLN A 60 1.80 -15.41 11.47
C GLN A 60 1.04 -14.13 11.86
N ILE A 61 -0.27 -14.08 11.60
CA ILE A 61 -1.11 -12.92 11.92
C ILE A 61 -1.10 -12.66 13.43
N ASN A 62 -0.66 -11.45 13.80
CA ASN A 62 -0.85 -10.92 15.15
C ASN A 62 -2.20 -10.20 15.22
N ARG A 63 -3.08 -10.63 16.12
CA ARG A 63 -4.40 -10.01 16.30
C ARG A 63 -4.40 -8.98 17.42
N ASN A 64 -5.02 -7.84 17.16
CA ASN A 64 -5.16 -6.76 18.12
C ASN A 64 -6.62 -6.29 18.19
N PHE A 65 -7.07 -5.97 19.41
CA PHE A 65 -8.35 -5.35 19.66
C PHE A 65 -8.17 -4.17 20.61
N ILE A 66 -8.50 -2.98 20.12
CA ILE A 66 -8.57 -1.75 20.89
C ILE A 66 -10.04 -1.30 20.90
N PRO A 67 -10.74 -1.40 22.04
CA PRO A 67 -12.15 -1.03 22.15
C PRO A 67 -12.43 0.36 21.58
N GLY A 68 -13.44 0.47 20.71
CA GLY A 68 -13.85 1.73 20.09
C GLY A 68 -12.92 2.26 18.98
N HIS A 69 -11.83 1.57 18.67
CA HIS A 69 -10.84 2.03 17.70
C HIS A 69 -10.58 1.02 16.58
N LYS A 70 -10.14 -0.19 16.90
CA LYS A 70 -9.82 -1.20 15.88
C LYS A 70 -9.94 -2.62 16.40
N LYS A 71 -10.33 -3.53 15.51
CA LYS A 71 -10.22 -4.98 15.68
C LYS A 71 -9.72 -5.58 14.37
N GLY A 72 -8.64 -6.35 14.41
CA GLY A 72 -8.16 -7.03 13.22
C GLY A 72 -6.82 -7.73 13.42
N GLY A 73 -6.38 -8.41 12.37
CA GLY A 73 -5.06 -9.01 12.27
C GLY A 73 -4.07 -8.11 11.54
N SER A 74 -2.79 -8.27 11.83
CA SER A 74 -1.71 -7.66 11.05
C SER A 74 -0.50 -8.56 10.95
N VAL A 75 0.24 -8.44 9.85
CA VAL A 75 1.61 -8.96 9.70
C VAL A 75 2.52 -7.75 9.47
N SER A 76 3.55 -7.61 10.31
CA SER A 76 4.47 -6.48 10.30
C SER A 76 5.51 -6.57 9.19
N PHE A 77 6.14 -5.44 8.88
CA PHE A 77 7.20 -5.36 7.88
C PHE A 77 8.34 -6.36 8.13
N TYR A 78 8.76 -6.55 9.39
CA TYR A 78 9.80 -7.52 9.75
C TYR A 78 9.50 -8.95 9.32
N LEU A 79 8.23 -9.36 9.38
CA LEU A 79 7.81 -10.71 8.96
C LEU A 79 7.70 -10.80 7.43
N LEU A 80 7.24 -9.72 6.79
CA LEU A 80 7.22 -9.63 5.32
C LEU A 80 8.64 -9.68 4.74
N GLN A 81 9.61 -9.02 5.38
CA GLN A 81 11.03 -9.07 5.03
C GLN A 81 11.58 -10.51 4.93
N GLN A 82 11.00 -11.44 5.71
CA GLN A 82 11.44 -12.83 5.78
C GLN A 82 10.64 -13.77 4.86
N SER A 83 9.38 -13.42 4.58
CA SER A 83 8.39 -14.38 4.07
C SER A 83 7.64 -13.93 2.82
N ALA A 84 7.82 -12.68 2.36
CA ALA A 84 7.05 -12.08 1.26
C ALA A 84 7.94 -11.33 0.25
N PRO A 85 8.89 -12.01 -0.43
CA PRO A 85 9.81 -11.38 -1.37
C PRO A 85 9.17 -10.63 -2.54
N ALA A 86 8.03 -11.05 -3.07
CA ALA A 86 7.32 -10.36 -4.15
C ALA A 86 6.70 -9.05 -3.67
N ILE A 87 6.04 -9.05 -2.52
CA ILE A 87 5.51 -7.82 -1.88
C ILE A 87 6.65 -6.85 -1.57
N LEU A 88 7.79 -7.33 -1.07
CA LEU A 88 8.97 -6.49 -0.86
C LEU A 88 9.52 -5.93 -2.17
N SER A 89 9.66 -6.76 -3.20
CA SER A 89 10.14 -6.30 -4.51
C SER A 89 9.26 -5.17 -5.04
N PHE A 90 7.93 -5.27 -4.87
CA PHE A 90 7.02 -4.18 -5.20
C PHE A 90 7.22 -2.93 -4.32
N TYR A 91 7.28 -3.08 -3.00
CA TYR A 91 7.48 -1.96 -2.08
C TYR A 91 8.77 -1.18 -2.38
N HIS A 92 9.83 -1.88 -2.78
CA HIS A 92 11.13 -1.31 -3.13
C HIS A 92 11.28 -0.96 -4.63
N HIS A 93 10.27 -1.21 -5.47
CA HIS A 93 10.39 -1.03 -6.91
C HIS A 93 10.59 0.45 -7.26
N GLN A 94 11.74 0.81 -7.85
CA GLN A 94 12.08 2.22 -8.08
C GLN A 94 11.08 2.93 -9.02
N GLY A 95 10.63 2.25 -10.09
CA GLY A 95 9.62 2.81 -10.99
C GLY A 95 8.28 3.09 -10.30
N TRP A 96 7.97 2.39 -9.21
CA TRP A 96 6.76 2.61 -8.42
C TRP A 96 6.90 3.88 -7.56
N ILE A 97 8.04 4.01 -6.87
CA ILE A 97 8.37 5.19 -6.07
C ILE A 97 8.43 6.45 -6.96
N ASP A 98 9.03 6.35 -8.14
CA ASP A 98 9.14 7.45 -9.09
C ASP A 98 7.76 7.88 -9.62
N LEU A 99 6.89 6.93 -9.93
CA LEU A 99 5.52 7.21 -10.34
C LEU A 99 4.75 7.96 -9.26
N LEU A 100 4.78 7.46 -8.03
CA LEU A 100 4.13 8.12 -6.90
C LEU A 100 4.69 9.52 -6.64
N SER A 101 6.01 9.70 -6.79
CA SER A 101 6.67 11.00 -6.68
C SER A 101 6.18 11.99 -7.74
N ARG A 102 5.97 11.53 -8.99
CA ARG A 102 5.42 12.35 -10.07
C ARG A 102 3.96 12.75 -9.80
N ILE A 103 3.13 11.81 -9.35
CA ILE A 103 1.73 12.08 -9.00
C ILE A 103 1.65 13.11 -7.86
N ALA A 104 2.45 12.90 -6.81
CA ALA A 104 2.50 13.77 -5.63
C ALA A 104 3.18 15.13 -5.89
N GLY A 105 3.95 15.27 -6.98
CA GLY A 105 4.71 16.47 -7.29
C GLY A 105 5.90 16.73 -6.34
N VAL A 106 6.30 15.74 -5.53
CA VAL A 106 7.42 15.81 -4.60
C VAL A 106 8.20 14.49 -4.58
N PRO A 107 9.52 14.50 -4.34
CA PRO A 107 10.28 13.27 -4.16
C PRO A 107 9.77 12.48 -2.94
N LEU A 108 9.44 11.21 -3.14
CA LEU A 108 9.08 10.29 -2.06
C LEU A 108 10.27 9.42 -1.67
N MET A 109 10.28 9.03 -0.40
CA MET A 109 11.26 8.13 0.18
C MET A 109 10.54 7.01 0.91
N LEU A 110 11.16 5.83 0.96
CA LEU A 110 10.67 4.72 1.76
C LEU A 110 10.74 5.07 3.25
N CYS A 111 9.81 4.51 4.02
CA CYS A 111 9.91 4.55 5.47
C CYS A 111 11.13 3.72 5.92
N PRO A 112 11.75 4.05 7.08
CA PRO A 112 12.86 3.29 7.66
C PRO A 112 12.56 1.79 7.76
N GLU A 113 13.57 0.95 7.56
CA GLU A 113 13.40 -0.50 7.62
C GLU A 113 13.04 -0.99 9.03
N GLU A 114 13.38 -0.21 10.05
CA GLU A 114 13.06 -0.50 11.44
C GLU A 114 11.63 -0.14 11.82
N ASP A 115 10.80 0.42 10.94
CA ASP A 115 9.37 0.63 11.23
C ASP A 115 8.54 -0.59 10.82
N PRO A 116 7.91 -1.30 11.77
CA PRO A 116 7.05 -2.45 11.48
C PRO A 116 5.82 -2.10 10.64
N HIS A 117 5.51 -0.81 10.48
CA HIS A 117 4.40 -0.28 9.69
C HIS A 117 4.82 0.33 8.34
N SER A 118 6.11 0.24 7.96
CA SER A 118 6.61 0.71 6.65
C SER A 118 5.89 0.07 5.48
N CYS A 119 5.76 -1.27 5.52
CA CYS A 119 4.90 -2.05 4.65
C CYS A 119 4.31 -3.17 5.51
N ALA A 120 2.99 -3.21 5.64
CA ALA A 120 2.30 -4.16 6.53
C ALA A 120 1.02 -4.66 5.88
N LEU A 121 0.65 -5.90 6.20
CA LEU A 121 -0.63 -6.47 5.82
C LEU A 121 -1.63 -6.35 6.97
N TYR A 122 -2.85 -5.93 6.65
CA TYR A 122 -3.96 -5.86 7.59
C TYR A 122 -5.06 -6.83 7.17
N PHE A 123 -5.52 -7.65 8.11
CA PHE A 123 -6.48 -8.71 7.90
C PHE A 123 -7.77 -8.40 8.67
N TYR A 124 -8.85 -8.14 7.93
CA TYR A 124 -10.20 -8.00 8.47
C TYR A 124 -11.02 -9.21 8.05
N THR A 125 -10.76 -10.35 8.69
CA THR A 125 -11.27 -11.67 8.27
C THR A 125 -12.21 -12.33 9.28
N GLU A 126 -12.34 -11.75 10.47
CA GLU A 126 -13.25 -12.21 11.52
C GLU A 126 -14.45 -11.27 11.69
N ALA A 127 -15.54 -11.84 12.20
CA ALA A 127 -16.72 -11.06 12.53
C ALA A 127 -16.38 -9.92 13.51
N GLY A 128 -16.82 -8.71 13.16
CA GLY A 128 -16.57 -7.51 13.94
C GLY A 128 -15.16 -6.93 13.79
N ASP A 129 -14.31 -7.47 12.91
CA ASP A 129 -13.09 -6.78 12.49
C ASP A 129 -13.46 -5.43 11.86
N HIS A 130 -12.78 -4.37 12.28
CA HIS A 130 -13.03 -3.01 11.84
C HIS A 130 -11.82 -2.12 12.08
N ILE A 131 -11.79 -1.01 11.36
CA ILE A 131 -10.96 0.13 11.69
C ILE A 131 -11.86 1.36 11.76
N GLY A 132 -11.85 2.03 12.91
CA GLY A 132 -12.60 3.26 13.11
C GLY A 132 -12.01 4.41 12.30
N TYR A 133 -12.77 5.50 12.21
CA TYR A 133 -12.27 6.74 11.62
C TYR A 133 -11.05 7.25 12.40
N HIS A 134 -9.94 7.45 11.71
CA HIS A 134 -8.72 8.00 12.28
C HIS A 134 -7.88 8.66 11.18
N TYR A 135 -6.91 9.47 11.61
CA TYR A 135 -5.83 9.95 10.76
C TYR A 135 -4.60 9.10 11.01
N ASP A 136 -3.88 8.76 9.93
CA ASP A 136 -2.53 8.22 10.04
C ASP A 136 -1.62 9.29 10.63
N THR A 137 -1.09 9.04 11.83
CA THR A 137 -0.12 9.93 12.47
C THR A 137 1.29 9.44 12.15
N SER A 138 2.12 10.34 11.61
CA SER A 138 3.54 10.06 11.37
C SER A 138 4.37 10.31 12.62
N TYR A 139 5.29 9.40 12.94
CA TYR A 139 6.36 9.64 13.92
C TYR A 139 7.59 10.34 13.28
N TYR A 140 7.56 10.57 11.97
CA TYR A 140 8.67 11.17 11.21
C TYR A 140 8.48 12.67 11.01
N ARG A 141 9.60 13.40 10.91
CA ARG A 141 9.59 14.77 10.43
C ARG A 141 9.37 14.77 8.92
N GLY A 142 8.27 15.34 8.47
CA GLY A 142 7.91 15.45 7.06
C GLY A 142 6.49 14.96 6.79
N ASP A 143 6.09 15.01 5.53
CA ASP A 143 4.79 14.50 5.10
C ASP A 143 4.85 12.99 4.96
N ARG A 144 3.80 12.30 5.41
CA ARG A 144 3.65 10.85 5.27
C ARG A 144 2.63 10.55 4.19
N PHE A 145 3.00 9.63 3.31
CA PHE A 145 2.20 9.17 2.19
C PHE A 145 1.76 7.74 2.50
N THR A 146 0.49 7.41 2.27
CA THR A 146 -0.04 6.05 2.48
C THR A 146 -0.44 5.47 1.12
N VAL A 147 -0.18 4.18 0.92
CA VAL A 147 -0.64 3.44 -0.26
C VAL A 147 -1.36 2.21 0.25
N LEU A 148 -2.58 1.97 -0.24
CA LEU A 148 -3.39 0.82 0.15
C LEU A 148 -3.64 -0.07 -1.07
N LEU A 149 -3.24 -1.34 -0.95
CA LEU A 149 -3.61 -2.38 -1.89
C LEU A 149 -4.69 -3.24 -1.23
N GLY A 150 -5.91 -3.16 -1.78
CA GLY A 150 -7.05 -3.91 -1.27
C GLY A 150 -7.25 -5.20 -2.04
N TYR A 151 -7.18 -6.33 -1.34
CA TYR A 151 -7.52 -7.63 -1.90
C TYR A 151 -8.75 -8.21 -1.22
N ARG A 152 -9.70 -8.71 -2.01
CA ARG A 152 -10.82 -9.50 -1.49
C ARG A 152 -10.54 -10.97 -1.70
N ILE A 153 -10.44 -11.71 -0.59
CA ILE A 153 -10.26 -13.16 -0.62
C ILE A 153 -11.51 -13.80 -1.25
N ASN A 154 -11.31 -14.76 -2.17
CA ASN A 154 -12.36 -15.53 -2.86
C ASN A 154 -13.29 -14.78 -3.83
N GLN A 155 -12.95 -13.56 -4.24
CA GLN A 155 -13.61 -12.86 -5.35
C GLN A 155 -12.56 -12.23 -6.26
N ALA A 156 -12.77 -12.27 -7.57
CA ALA A 156 -11.99 -11.44 -8.49
C ALA A 156 -12.40 -9.98 -8.28
N ALA A 157 -11.63 -9.24 -7.49
CA ALA A 157 -11.85 -7.82 -7.27
C ALA A 157 -10.53 -7.15 -6.85
N ASP A 158 -9.87 -6.54 -7.83
CA ASP A 158 -8.60 -5.80 -7.70
C ASP A 158 -8.91 -4.32 -7.44
N TRP A 159 -9.07 -3.95 -6.18
CA TRP A 159 -9.31 -2.55 -5.82
C TRP A 159 -8.02 -1.97 -5.26
N PHE A 160 -7.44 -1.01 -5.97
CA PHE A 160 -6.23 -0.32 -5.55
C PHE A 160 -6.59 1.12 -5.15
N ALA A 161 -6.18 1.54 -3.96
CA ALA A 161 -6.46 2.87 -3.45
C ALA A 161 -5.17 3.53 -2.98
N VAL A 162 -4.71 4.53 -3.72
CA VAL A 162 -3.61 5.41 -3.31
C VAL A 162 -4.21 6.57 -2.54
N TYR A 163 -4.20 6.44 -1.22
CA TYR A 163 -4.60 7.53 -0.34
C TYR A 163 -3.38 8.31 0.14
N ILE A 164 -3.13 9.47 -0.46
CA ILE A 164 -2.03 10.33 -0.05
C ILE A 164 -2.58 11.58 0.64
N PRO A 165 -2.83 11.57 1.95
CA PRO A 165 -3.10 12.82 2.64
C PRO A 165 -1.77 13.54 2.93
N LYS A 166 -1.55 14.71 2.33
CA LYS A 166 -0.71 15.72 3.00
C LYS A 166 -1.62 16.66 3.78
N SER A 167 -1.84 16.33 5.05
CA SER A 167 -1.94 17.28 6.17
C SER A 167 -2.62 18.65 5.88
N ARG A 168 -3.66 18.73 5.04
CA ARG A 168 -4.32 20.03 4.78
C ARG A 168 -5.01 20.55 6.05
N ALA A 169 -5.28 19.65 7.01
CA ALA A 169 -5.69 19.98 8.36
C ALA A 169 -4.65 20.82 9.16
N GLU A 170 -3.35 20.72 8.85
CA GLU A 170 -2.32 21.58 9.46
C GLU A 170 -2.12 22.90 8.69
N ARG A 171 -2.38 22.91 7.37
CA ARG A 171 -2.39 24.15 6.56
C ARG A 171 -3.54 25.11 6.91
N LEU A 172 -4.62 24.61 7.52
CA LEU A 172 -5.71 25.44 8.05
C LEU A 172 -5.45 26.00 9.45
N LYS A 173 -4.37 25.59 10.14
CA LYS A 173 -3.96 26.15 11.43
C LYS A 173 -2.97 27.31 11.30
N SER A 174 -2.56 27.67 10.09
CA SER A 174 -1.63 28.77 9.83
C SER A 174 -2.25 29.82 8.91
N TYR A 175 -3.33 30.45 9.36
CA TYR A 175 -3.69 31.82 8.99
C TYR A 175 -4.50 32.45 10.14
N PRO A 176 -3.90 33.33 10.94
CA PRO A 176 -4.51 34.61 11.24
C PRO A 176 -4.00 35.62 10.20
N SER A 177 -4.95 36.24 9.51
CA SER A 177 -4.79 37.55 8.86
C SER A 177 -4.21 38.58 9.81
#